data_AF-A0A4U0QPZ3-F1
#
_entry.id   AF-A0A4U0QPZ3-F1
#
_cell.length_a   1.000
_cell.length_b   1.000
_cell.length_c   1.000
_cell.angle_alpha   90.00
_cell.angle_beta   90.00
_cell.angle_gamma   90.00
#
_symmetry.space_group_name_H-M   'P 1'
#
loop_
_entity.id
_entity.type
_entity.pdbx_description
1 polymer ?
#
loop_
_entity_poly.entity_id
_entity_poly.type
_entity_poly.pdbx_seq_one_letter_code
_entity_poly.pdbx_strand_id
1 'polypeptide(L)' 'MSKPSPARYRTTNWSSYTASLRKRGSLLIWLDKDLSWLAPFDGKPGR' A
#
# COMPACT_ATOMS: atom_id res chain seq x y z
N MET A 1 22.25 26.94 -20.27
CA MET A 1 21.04 26.99 -19.41
C MET A 1 21.35 26.22 -18.14
N SER A 2 21.30 26.87 -16.97
CA SER A 2 21.48 26.18 -15.69
C SER A 2 20.20 25.43 -15.31
N LYS A 3 20.34 24.23 -14.76
CA LYS A 3 19.21 23.40 -14.35
C LYS A 3 18.66 23.94 -13.02
N PRO A 4 17.32 24.04 -12.84
CA PRO A 4 16.75 24.46 -11.56
C PRO A 4 17.08 23.43 -10.47
N SER A 5 17.24 23.91 -9.24
CA SER A 5 17.48 23.07 -8.08
C SER A 5 16.36 22.03 -7.92
N PRO A 6 16.66 20.75 -7.62
CA PRO A 6 15.65 19.72 -7.49
C PRO A 6 14.66 20.04 -6.37
N ALA A 7 13.38 19.89 -6.66
CA ALA A 7 12.31 20.10 -5.69
C ALA A 7 12.42 19.08 -4.55
N ARG A 8 12.49 19.57 -3.31
CA ARG A 8 12.47 18.73 -2.12
C ARG A 8 11.03 18.50 -1.69
N TYR A 9 10.43 17.42 -2.17
CA TYR A 9 9.09 17.02 -1.76
C TYR A 9 9.11 16.51 -0.32
N ARG A 10 8.20 17.02 0.51
CA ARG A 10 7.95 16.55 1.87
C ARG A 10 6.53 16.01 1.95
N THR A 11 6.38 14.81 2.49
CA THR A 11 5.08 14.21 2.74
C THR A 11 4.44 14.87 3.97
N THR A 12 3.47 15.76 3.75
CA THR A 12 2.75 16.46 4.83
C THR A 12 1.42 15.80 5.20
N ASN A 13 0.94 14.88 4.37
CA ASN A 13 -0.40 14.28 4.49
C ASN A 13 -0.44 13.01 5.37
N TRP A 14 0.68 12.60 5.95
CA TRP A 14 0.81 11.30 6.63
C TRP A 14 -0.18 11.11 7.80
N SER A 15 -0.37 12.14 8.62
CA SER A 15 -1.30 12.06 9.76
C SER A 15 -2.76 11.98 9.29
N SER A 16 -3.13 12.77 8.28
CA SER A 16 -4.47 12.80 7.71
C SER A 16 -4.82 11.48 7.02
N TYR A 17 -3.88 10.92 6.25
CA TYR A 17 -3.99 9.59 5.65
C TYR A 17 -4.17 8.49 6.71
N THR A 18 -3.37 8.52 7.77
CA THR A 18 -3.47 7.53 8.86
C THR A 18 -4.79 7.65 9.63
N ALA A 19 -5.25 8.88 9.88
CA ALA A 19 -6.52 9.14 10.55
C ALA A 19 -7.72 8.66 9.72
N SER A 20 -7.70 8.86 8.40
CA SER A 20 -8.74 8.37 7.51
C SER A 20 -8.75 6.84 7.43
N LEU A 21 -7.57 6.19 7.45
CA LEU A 21 -7.45 4.72 7.51
C LEU A 21 -8.09 4.15 8.79
N ARG A 22 -7.78 4.74 9.96
CA ARG A 22 -8.36 4.32 11.26
C ARG A 22 -9.87 4.53 11.29
N LYS A 23 -10.35 5.68 10.80
CA LYS A 23 -11.78 6.01 10.76
C LYS A 23 -12.58 5.05 9.87
N ARG A 24 -11.96 4.53 8.80
CA ARG A 24 -12.62 3.65 7.83
C ARG A 24 -12.66 2.17 8.27
N GLY A 25 -12.09 1.81 9.42
CA GLY A 25 -12.06 0.42 9.91
C GLY A 25 -11.31 -0.56 8.99
N SER A 26 -10.60 -0.05 7.97
CA SER A 26 -10.01 -0.84 6.89
C SER A 26 -8.58 -1.28 7.23
N LEU A 27 -8.40 -1.91 8.38
CA LEU A 27 -7.24 -2.76 8.65
C LEU A 27 -7.54 -4.24 8.37
N LEU A 28 -8.81 -4.59 8.16
CA LEU A 28 -9.27 -5.98 8.02
C LEU A 28 -8.86 -6.66 6.71
N ILE A 29 -8.49 -5.92 5.66
CA ILE A 29 -7.94 -6.55 4.43
C ILE A 29 -6.57 -7.17 4.69
N TRP A 30 -5.82 -6.67 5.68
CA TRP A 30 -4.45 -7.11 5.94
C TRP A 30 -4.33 -8.30 6.89
N LEU A 31 -5.41 -8.65 7.62
CA LEU A 31 -5.36 -9.68 8.63
C LEU A 31 -6.64 -10.53 8.63
N ASP A 32 -7.10 -10.90 7.45
CA ASP A 32 -8.07 -11.97 7.33
C ASP A 32 -7.32 -13.31 7.45
N LYS A 33 -7.63 -14.05 8.52
CA LYS A 33 -7.03 -15.37 8.83
C LYS A 33 -7.45 -16.43 7.83
N ASP A 34 -8.60 -16.25 7.19
CA ASP A 34 -9.15 -17.18 6.21
C ASP A 34 -8.79 -16.78 4.77
N LEU A 35 -8.06 -15.66 4.60
CA LEU A 35 -7.60 -15.21 3.30
C LEU A 35 -6.40 -16.03 2.83
N SER A 36 -6.63 -16.89 1.85
CA SER A 36 -5.57 -17.61 1.15
C SER A 36 -4.79 -16.66 0.23
N TRP A 37 -3.70 -16.10 0.76
CA TRP A 37 -2.79 -15.20 0.01
C TRP A 37 -2.09 -15.87 -1.17
N LEU A 38 -1.91 -17.19 -1.08
CA LEU A 38 -1.27 -17.99 -2.11
C LEU A 38 -2.34 -18.60 -3.00
N ALA A 39 -2.16 -18.45 -4.32
CA ALA A 39 -2.93 -19.22 -5.27
C ALA A 39 -2.67 -20.72 -5.04
N PRO A 40 -3.70 -21.58 -5.19
CA PRO A 40 -3.51 -23.02 -5.12
C PRO A 40 -2.50 -23.45 -6.18
N PHE A 41 -1.71 -24.48 -5.87
CA PHE A 41 -0.75 -25.04 -6.81
C PHE A 41 -1.50 -25.69 -7.99
N ASP A 42 -1.49 -25.05 -9.16
CA ASP A 42 -2.17 -25.53 -10.38
C ASP A 42 -1.31 -26.52 -11.20
N GLY A 43 -0.16 -26.96 -10.67
CA GLY A 43 0.73 -27.92 -11.34
C GLY A 43 1.35 -27.44 -12.66
N LYS A 44 1.01 -26.23 -13.10
CA LYS A 44 1.49 -25.63 -14.34
C LYS A 44 2.61 -24.66 -14.03
N PRO A 45 3.68 -24.63 -14.84
CA PRO A 45 4.70 -23.60 -14.71
C PRO A 45 4.04 -22.22 -14.85
N GLY A 46 4.41 -21.31 -13.94
CA GLY A 46 3.94 -19.92 -13.96
C GLY A 46 4.22 -19.28 -15.32
N ARG A 47 3.27 -18.47 -15.79
CA ARG A 47 3.36 -17.75 -17.07
C ARG A 47 4.23 -16.51 -16.96
#